data_AF-A0A7K3B9N3-F1
#
_entry.id   AF-A0A7K3B9N3-F1
#
_cell.length_a   1.000
_cell.length_b   1.000
_cell.length_c   1.000
_cell.angle_alpha   90.00
_cell.angle_beta   90.00
_cell.angle_gamma   90.00
#
_symmetry.space_group_name_H-M   'P 1'
#
loop_
_entity.id
_entity.type
_entity.pdbx_description
1 polymer ?
#
loop_
_entity_poly.entity_id
_entity_poly.type
_entity_poly.pdbx_seq_one_letter_code
_entity_poly.pdbx_strand_id
1 'polypeptide(L)'
;MGDLPPDLDRLQVIRLYLQLQLDAVDAKIRESEEQKAKGGALGSPKPPKPEPFGDSDIGFRIQHVLRGGTLGAVVHRDDCPDAAGGRISRHEVEIALRMPEVTMCPRCHPGSD
;
A
#
# COMPACT_ATOMS: atom_id res chain seq x y z
N MET A 1 43.64 -17.84 16.14
CA MET A 1 42.68 -16.98 15.42
C MET A 1 43.48 -15.86 14.81
N GLY A 2 43.91 -16.03 13.56
CA GLY A 2 44.62 -14.97 12.84
C GLY A 2 43.56 -14.13 12.14
N ASP A 3 43.22 -12.98 12.72
CA ASP A 3 42.46 -11.97 12.00
C ASP A 3 43.35 -11.46 10.87
N LEU A 4 42.99 -11.83 9.64
CA LEU A 4 43.55 -11.19 8.46
C LEU A 4 43.27 -9.68 8.56
N PRO A 5 44.25 -8.82 8.24
CA PRO A 5 44.02 -7.39 8.25
C PRO A 5 42.83 -7.07 7.33
N PRO A 6 41.92 -6.18 7.75
CA PRO A 6 40.74 -5.87 6.97
C PRO A 6 41.16 -5.33 5.60
N ASP A 7 40.59 -5.91 4.56
CA ASP A 7 40.81 -5.50 3.18
C ASP A 7 40.32 -4.05 2.99
N LEU A 8 41.28 -3.12 2.94
CA LEU A 8 41.01 -1.68 2.87
C LEU A 8 40.26 -1.31 1.60
N ASP A 9 40.57 -1.94 0.46
CA ASP A 9 39.91 -1.66 -0.81
C ASP A 9 38.46 -2.12 -0.75
N ARG A 10 38.22 -3.30 -0.19
CA ARG A 10 36.86 -3.80 0.06
C ARG A 10 36.09 -2.90 1.00
N LEU A 11 36.71 -2.40 2.08
CA LEU A 11 36.08 -1.48 3.00
C LEU A 11 35.75 -0.12 2.34
N GLN A 12 36.60 0.37 1.45
CA GLN A 12 36.32 1.60 0.68
C GLN A 12 35.15 1.42 -0.27
N VAL A 13 35.06 0.28 -0.95
CA VAL A 13 33.90 -0.05 -1.82
C VAL A 13 32.62 -0.17 -0.99
N ILE A 14 32.66 -0.86 0.15
CA ILE A 14 31.52 -0.95 1.07
C ILE A 14 31.12 0.43 1.56
N ARG A 15 32.07 1.28 1.95
CA ARG A 15 31.80 2.66 2.38
C ARG A 15 31.11 3.46 1.28
N LEU A 16 31.59 3.38 0.03
CA LEU A 16 30.98 4.07 -1.10
C LEU A 16 29.55 3.58 -1.35
N TYR A 17 29.35 2.26 -1.35
CA TYR A 17 28.04 1.66 -1.52
C TYR A 17 27.05 2.12 -0.44
N LEU A 18 27.47 2.08 0.83
CA LEU A 18 26.65 2.54 1.96
C LEU A 18 26.36 4.04 1.87
N GLN A 19 27.33 4.85 1.44
CA GLN A 19 27.10 6.29 1.23
C GLN A 19 26.00 6.52 0.19
N LEU A 20 26.05 5.83 -0.95
CA LEU A 20 25.01 5.94 -1.98
C LEU A 20 23.63 5.47 -1.47
N GLN A 21 23.59 4.45 -0.62
CA GLN A 21 22.35 4.01 0.01
C GLN A 21 21.80 5.05 0.99
N LEU A 22 22.67 5.65 1.82
CA LEU A 22 22.29 6.71 2.75
C LEU A 22 21.77 7.93 1.99
N ASP A 23 22.46 8.36 0.93
CA ASP A 23 22.04 9.47 0.08
C ASP A 23 20.64 9.22 -0.53
N ALA A 24 20.36 7.98 -0.95
CA ALA A 24 19.05 7.58 -1.46
C ALA A 24 17.96 7.58 -0.37
N VAL A 25 18.29 7.19 0.87
CA VAL A 25 17.38 7.26 2.02
C VAL A 25 17.11 8.72 2.38
N ASP A 26 18.13 9.56 2.43
CA ASP A 26 18.01 10.99 2.73
C ASP A 26 17.16 11.71 1.67
N ALA A 27 17.31 11.34 0.39
CA ALA A 27 16.43 11.84 -0.67
C ALA A 27 14.96 11.48 -0.42
N LYS A 28 14.66 10.23 -0.03
CA LYS A 28 13.30 9.80 0.32
C LYS A 28 12.77 10.48 1.58
N ILE A 29 13.62 10.74 2.57
CA ILE A 29 13.24 11.51 3.76
C ILE A 29 12.84 12.92 3.34
N ARG A 30 13.67 13.60 2.55
CA ARG A 30 13.36 14.95 2.04
C ARG A 30 12.07 14.97 1.23
N GLU A 31 11.88 14.01 0.32
CA GLU A 31 10.62 13.87 -0.43
C GLU A 31 9.41 13.69 0.50
N SER A 32 9.55 12.86 1.54
CA SER A 32 8.51 12.64 2.55
C SER A 32 8.24 13.88 3.38
N GLU A 33 9.28 14.62 3.77
CA GLU A 33 9.14 15.89 4.50
C GLU A 33 8.49 16.96 3.64
N GLU A 34 8.85 17.08 2.37
CA GLU A 34 8.19 17.98 1.41
C GLU A 34 6.73 17.58 1.17
N GLN A 35 6.44 16.28 1.07
CA GLN A 35 5.07 15.76 0.98
C GLN A 35 4.26 16.06 2.24
N LYS A 36 4.87 15.94 3.43
CA LYS A 36 4.25 16.33 4.71
C LYS A 36 4.03 17.84 4.80
N ALA A 37 4.98 18.65 4.35
CA ALA A 37 4.88 20.11 4.35
C ALA A 37 3.82 20.62 3.36
N LYS A 38 3.67 19.94 2.21
CA LYS A 38 2.64 20.21 1.20
C LYS A 38 1.29 19.53 1.51
N GLY A 39 1.26 18.64 2.51
CA GLY A 39 0.15 17.73 2.79
C GLY A 39 -0.01 17.47 4.28
N GLY A 40 -0.36 18.51 5.04
CA GLY A 40 -0.90 18.38 6.40
C GLY A 40 -2.31 17.80 6.39
N ALA A 41 -2.45 16.52 6.02
CA ALA A 41 -3.55 15.64 6.42
C ALA A 41 -3.25 14.18 6.00
N LEU A 42 -2.58 13.45 6.90
CA LEU A 42 -2.61 11.99 7.10
C LEU A 42 -2.20 11.04 5.96
N GLY A 43 -1.08 10.34 6.21
CA GLY A 43 -1.03 8.87 6.16
C GLY A 43 -0.58 8.23 4.85
N SER A 44 0.66 7.72 4.85
CA SER A 44 1.21 6.71 3.91
C SER A 44 1.17 7.10 2.43
N PRO A 45 1.98 6.47 1.54
CA PRO A 45 1.81 6.67 0.11
C PRO A 45 0.43 6.14 -0.28
N LYS A 46 -0.54 7.05 -0.35
CA LYS A 46 -1.87 6.77 -0.85
C LYS A 46 -1.69 6.33 -2.30
N PRO A 47 -2.20 5.16 -2.71
CA PRO A 47 -2.26 4.79 -4.12
C PRO A 47 -2.91 5.94 -4.92
N PRO A 48 -2.57 6.08 -6.21
CA PRO A 48 -3.01 7.21 -7.03
C PRO A 48 -4.49 7.49 -6.80
N LYS A 49 -4.78 8.76 -6.46
CA LYS A 49 -6.11 9.26 -6.12
C LYS A 49 -7.07 8.75 -7.21
N PRO A 50 -8.10 7.95 -6.88
CA PRO A 50 -9.09 7.58 -7.88
C PRO A 50 -9.69 8.88 -8.42
N GLU A 51 -9.91 8.91 -9.74
CA GLU A 51 -10.59 10.02 -10.39
C GLU A 51 -11.86 10.38 -9.58
N PRO A 52 -12.19 11.67 -9.46
CA PRO A 52 -13.42 12.07 -8.81
C PRO A 52 -14.55 11.36 -9.53
N PHE A 53 -15.21 10.43 -8.83
CA PHE A 53 -16.41 9.79 -9.29
C PHE A 53 -17.35 10.90 -9.74
N GLY A 54 -17.74 10.88 -11.03
CA GLY A 54 -18.89 11.66 -11.46
C GLY A 54 -20.05 11.34 -10.51
N ASP A 55 -20.86 12.35 -10.22
CA ASP A 55 -21.93 12.44 -9.21
C ASP A 55 -23.01 11.31 -9.23
N SER A 56 -22.77 10.17 -9.86
CA SER A 56 -23.78 9.13 -10.12
C SER A 56 -23.28 7.68 -10.09
N ASP A 57 -22.01 7.39 -9.79
CA ASP A 57 -21.54 6.00 -9.72
C ASP A 57 -21.31 5.52 -8.29
N ILE A 58 -22.04 4.47 -7.90
CA ILE A 58 -21.91 3.76 -6.62
C ILE A 58 -20.47 3.23 -6.51
N GLY A 59 -19.66 3.81 -5.62
CA GLY A 59 -18.28 3.37 -5.41
C GLY A 59 -18.19 2.01 -4.70
N PHE A 60 -16.98 1.47 -4.61
CA PHE A 60 -16.70 0.23 -3.90
C PHE A 60 -15.78 0.49 -2.70
N ARG A 61 -15.83 -0.38 -1.69
CA ARG A 61 -14.98 -0.32 -0.49
C ARG A 61 -14.25 -1.63 -0.28
N ILE A 62 -13.03 -1.59 0.22
CA ILE A 62 -12.31 -2.78 0.72
C ILE A 62 -12.22 -2.71 2.24
N GLN A 63 -12.71 -3.78 2.88
CA GLN A 63 -12.53 -4.07 4.30
C GLN A 63 -11.41 -5.10 4.47
N HIS A 64 -10.36 -4.75 5.21
CA HIS A 64 -9.37 -5.74 5.63
C HIS A 64 -9.87 -6.47 6.88
N VAL A 65 -9.90 -7.80 6.83
CA VAL A 65 -10.37 -8.66 7.92
C VAL A 65 -9.28 -9.63 8.32
N LEU A 66 -9.08 -9.83 9.61
CA LEU A 66 -8.21 -10.90 10.13
C LEU A 66 -9.04 -12.18 10.24
N ARG A 67 -8.75 -13.17 9.39
CA ARG A 67 -9.41 -14.48 9.45
C ARG A 67 -8.37 -15.55 9.75
N GLY A 68 -8.44 -16.14 10.94
CA GLY A 68 -7.55 -17.25 11.34
C GLY A 68 -6.05 -16.90 11.39
N GLY A 69 -5.69 -15.64 11.63
CA GLY A 69 -4.29 -15.19 11.70
C GLY A 69 -3.70 -14.71 10.37
N THR A 70 -4.41 -14.90 9.25
CA THR A 70 -4.07 -14.32 7.94
C THR A 70 -4.88 -13.06 7.67
N LEU A 71 -4.21 -12.02 7.14
CA LEU A 71 -4.87 -10.80 6.68
C LEU A 71 -5.60 -11.09 5.36
N GLY A 72 -6.92 -11.08 5.40
CA GLY A 72 -7.79 -11.15 4.23
C GLY A 72 -8.43 -9.81 3.92
N ALA A 73 -9.11 -9.73 2.78
CA ALA A 73 -9.83 -8.53 2.36
C ALA A 73 -11.20 -8.89 1.74
N VAL A 74 -12.17 -8.01 1.96
CA VAL A 74 -13.53 -8.18 1.46
C VAL A 74 -13.96 -6.92 0.71
N VAL A 75 -14.45 -7.07 -0.51
CA VAL A 75 -14.99 -5.96 -1.31
C VAL A 75 -16.48 -5.79 -1.03
N HIS A 76 -16.87 -4.57 -0.66
CA HIS A 76 -18.24 -4.15 -0.42
C HIS A 76 -18.68 -3.12 -1.47
N ARG A 77 -19.98 -3.04 -1.74
CA ARG A 77 -20.56 -1.86 -2.39
C ARG A 77 -20.64 -0.72 -1.36
N ASP A 78 -20.55 0.53 -1.82
CA ASP A 78 -20.56 1.71 -0.95
C ASP A 78 -21.82 1.82 -0.07
N ASP A 79 -22.94 1.25 -0.51
CA ASP A 79 -24.23 1.21 0.19
C ASP A 79 -24.36 0.06 1.19
N CYS A 80 -23.34 -0.78 1.34
CA CYS A 80 -23.39 -1.97 2.17
C CYS A 80 -23.22 -1.58 3.66
N PRO A 81 -24.17 -1.94 4.56
CA PRO A 81 -24.18 -1.44 5.94
C PRO A 81 -23.03 -1.95 6.81
N ASP A 82 -22.41 -3.08 6.46
CA ASP A 82 -21.25 -3.63 7.20
C ASP A 82 -19.91 -3.15 6.63
N ALA A 83 -19.91 -2.26 5.64
CA ALA A 83 -18.69 -1.85 4.95
C ALA A 83 -17.88 -0.86 5.81
N ALA A 84 -16.78 -1.35 6.37
CA ALA A 84 -15.72 -0.51 6.92
C ALA A 84 -14.47 -0.59 6.04
N GLY A 85 -13.74 0.51 5.86
CA GLY A 85 -12.48 0.51 5.13
C GLY A 85 -12.39 1.55 4.02
N GLY A 86 -11.39 1.39 3.15
CA GLY A 86 -11.04 2.38 2.14
C GLY A 86 -11.92 2.30 0.91
N ARG A 87 -12.33 3.46 0.37
CA ARG A 87 -12.96 3.54 -0.95
C ARG A 87 -11.94 3.25 -2.04
N ILE A 88 -12.39 2.50 -3.04
CA ILE A 88 -11.60 2.13 -4.21
C ILE A 88 -12.43 2.31 -5.49
N SER A 89 -11.74 2.54 -6.60
CA SER A 89 -12.30 2.59 -7.95
C SER A 89 -12.69 1.22 -8.47
N ARG A 90 -13.51 1.19 -9.52
CA ARG A 90 -13.90 -0.05 -10.22
C ARG A 90 -12.69 -0.82 -10.77
N HIS A 91 -11.69 -0.10 -11.29
CA HIS A 91 -10.46 -0.72 -11.77
C HIS A 91 -9.66 -1.38 -10.63
N GLU A 92 -9.59 -0.73 -9.47
CA GLU A 92 -8.97 -1.31 -8.28
C GLU A 92 -9.74 -2.52 -7.75
N VAL A 93 -11.08 -2.58 -7.90
CA VAL A 93 -11.88 -3.77 -7.57
C VAL A 93 -11.45 -4.94 -8.45
N GLU A 94 -11.34 -4.72 -9.76
CA GLU A 94 -10.93 -5.78 -10.71
C GLU A 94 -9.53 -6.31 -10.40
N ILE A 95 -8.62 -5.44 -9.95
CA ILE A 95 -7.28 -5.84 -9.50
C ILE A 95 -7.37 -6.61 -8.18
N ALA A 96 -8.12 -6.09 -7.20
CA ALA A 96 -8.25 -6.69 -5.89
C ALA A 96 -8.86 -8.10 -5.97
N LEU A 97 -9.91 -8.29 -6.76
CA LEU A 97 -10.56 -9.59 -6.94
C LEU A 97 -9.71 -10.65 -7.67
N ARG A 98 -8.56 -10.27 -8.24
CA ARG A 98 -7.57 -11.23 -8.77
C ARG A 98 -6.64 -11.77 -7.69
N MET A 99 -6.61 -11.17 -6.51
CA MET A 99 -5.80 -11.61 -5.38
C MET A 99 -6.55 -12.70 -4.61
N PRO A 100 -5.93 -13.86 -4.29
CA PRO A 100 -6.61 -14.98 -3.63
C PRO A 100 -7.09 -14.67 -2.21
N GLU A 101 -6.52 -13.67 -1.55
CA GLU A 101 -6.87 -13.21 -0.21
C GLU A 101 -8.05 -12.21 -0.19
N VAL A 102 -8.49 -11.74 -1.38
CA VAL A 102 -9.59 -10.80 -1.53
C VAL A 102 -10.80 -11.53 -2.11
N THR A 103 -11.96 -11.39 -1.46
CA THR A 103 -13.23 -11.91 -1.99
C THR A 103 -14.32 -10.86 -2.01
N MET A 104 -15.35 -11.02 -2.85
CA MET A 104 -16.54 -10.17 -2.73
C MET A 104 -17.31 -10.50 -1.45
N CYS A 105 -17.89 -9.46 -0.84
CA CYS A 105 -18.79 -9.64 0.28
C CYS A 105 -20.03 -10.43 -0.18
N PRO A 106 -20.34 -11.58 0.43
CA PRO A 106 -21.50 -12.39 0.04
C PRO A 106 -22.83 -11.67 0.28
N ARG A 107 -22.86 -10.63 1.12
CA ARG A 107 -24.05 -9.79 1.33
C ARG A 107 -24.23 -8.76 0.21
N CYS A 108 -23.14 -8.13 -0.24
CA CYS A 108 -23.20 -7.11 -1.30
C CYS A 108 -23.14 -7.73 -2.72
N HIS A 109 -22.74 -9.01 -2.84
CA HIS A 109 -22.81 -9.82 -4.07
C HIS A 109 -23.35 -11.23 -3.77
N PRO A 110 -24.66 -11.37 -3.47
CA PRO A 110 -25.27 -12.66 -3.16
C PRO A 110 -25.46 -13.47 -4.45
N GLY A 111 -24.44 -14.24 -4.82
CA GLY A 111 -24.49 -15.14 -5.99
C GLY A 111 -23.64 -14.67 -7.15
N SER A 112 -22.37 -15.07 -7.15
CA SER A 112 -21.68 -15.43 -8.38
C SER A 112 -21.53 -16.95 -8.36
N ASP A 113 -22.60 -17.62 -8.74
CA ASP A 113 -22.57 -18.91 -9.44
C ASP A 113 -22.99 -18.61 -10.88
#